data_AF-A0A7S1SHZ8-F1
#
_entry.id   AF-A0A7S1SHZ8-F1
#
_cell.length_a   1.000
_cell.length_b   1.000
_cell.length_c   1.000
_cell.angle_alpha   90.00
_cell.angle_beta   90.00
_cell.angle_gamma   90.00
#
_symmetry.space_group_name_H-M   'P 1'
#
loop_
_entity.id
_entity.type
_entity.pdbx_description
1 polymer ?
#
loop_
_entity_poly.entity_id
_entity_poly.type
_entity_poly.pdbx_seq_one_letter_code
_entity_poly.pdbx_strand_id
1 'polypeptide(L)'
;VINAEMSQSVKFNDQSCLENQALLAALGELRTEDSFVAHFEQSEKQQLRSLIIKMVLATDMGKHFPVLTAVQAKLLDHYDASKGVGSRYDALTSEQQHIMLQLFLKSADLGHCGLPIRSHLE
;
A
#
# COMPACT_ATOMS: atom_id res chain seq x y z
N VAL A 1 6.74 18.59 19.33
CA VAL A 1 6.52 17.98 18.00
C VAL A 1 7.85 17.76 17.29
N ILE A 2 8.67 18.81 17.09
CA ILE A 2 9.99 18.75 16.43
C ILE A 2 10.93 17.65 16.98
N ASN A 3 11.03 17.46 18.30
CA ASN A 3 11.92 16.43 18.88
C ASN A 3 11.43 14.99 18.66
N ALA A 4 10.11 14.77 18.62
CA ALA A 4 9.53 13.45 18.38
C ALA A 4 9.70 13.06 16.91
N GLU A 5 9.44 14.00 16.00
CA GLU A 5 9.67 13.83 14.56
C GLU A 5 11.16 13.58 14.28
N MET A 6 12.06 14.37 14.87
CA MET A 6 13.51 14.17 14.74
C MET A 6 13.96 12.77 15.19
N SER A 7 13.37 12.22 16.26
CA SER A 7 13.68 10.86 16.71
C SER A 7 13.21 9.76 15.74
N GLN A 8 12.08 9.95 15.05
CA GLN A 8 11.56 8.99 14.07
C GLN A 8 12.32 9.09 12.75
N SER A 9 12.61 10.32 12.32
CA SER A 9 13.45 10.64 11.17
C SER A 9 14.81 9.95 11.25
N VAL A 10 15.51 10.09 12.39
CA VAL A 10 16.79 9.39 12.63
C VAL A 10 16.61 7.88 12.64
N LYS A 11 15.54 7.35 13.26
CA LYS A 11 15.28 5.91 13.34
C LYS A 11 15.09 5.26 11.97
N PHE A 12 14.50 5.98 11.02
CA PHE A 12 14.20 5.49 9.67
C PHE A 12 15.09 6.11 8.58
N ASN A 13 16.19 6.76 8.96
CA ASN A 13 17.14 7.41 8.03
C ASN A 13 16.45 8.36 7.03
N ASP A 14 15.46 9.12 7.51
CA ASP A 14 14.66 10.05 6.71
C ASP A 14 13.89 9.40 5.53
N GLN A 15 13.73 8.08 5.54
CA GLN A 15 13.00 7.33 4.51
C GLN A 15 11.61 6.94 5.02
N SER A 16 10.56 7.41 4.32
CA SER A 16 9.16 7.03 4.56
C SER A 16 8.81 6.93 6.06
N CYS A 17 9.16 7.95 6.85
CA CYS A 17 9.21 7.83 8.32
C CYS A 17 7.84 7.53 8.94
N LEU A 18 6.78 8.17 8.42
CA LEU A 18 5.42 7.98 8.90
C LEU A 18 4.88 6.59 8.52
N GLU A 19 5.13 6.15 7.30
CA GLU A 19 4.72 4.84 6.80
C GLU A 19 5.44 3.72 7.56
N ASN A 20 6.74 3.90 7.85
CA ASN A 20 7.51 2.97 8.65
C ASN A 20 7.05 2.94 10.12
N GLN A 21 6.65 4.08 10.68
CA GLN A 21 6.06 4.13 12.02
C GLN A 21 4.71 3.39 12.06
N ALA A 22 3.84 3.62 11.07
CA ALA A 22 2.56 2.92 10.96
C ALA A 22 2.75 1.40 10.82
N LEU A 23 3.71 0.97 9.99
CA LEU A 23 4.08 -0.44 9.84
C LEU A 23 4.58 -1.05 11.14
N LEU A 24 5.40 -0.34 11.91
CA LEU A 24 5.91 -0.82 13.19
C LEU A 24 4.76 -1.09 14.17
N ALA A 25 3.80 -0.16 14.26
CA ALA A 25 2.63 -0.32 15.11
C ALA A 25 1.77 -1.51 14.65
N ALA A 26 1.38 -1.54 13.37
CA ALA A 26 0.53 -2.60 12.82
C ALA A 26 1.17 -4.01 12.94
N LEU A 27 2.46 -4.13 12.66
CA LEU A 27 3.19 -5.40 12.78
C LEU A 27 3.52 -5.77 14.24
N GLY A 28 3.40 -4.83 15.17
CA GLY A 28 3.42 -5.11 16.60
C GLY A 28 2.16 -5.82 17.02
N GLU A 29 1.00 -5.27 16.66
CA GLU A 29 -0.31 -5.86 16.96
C GLU A 29 -0.50 -7.23 16.31
N LEU A 30 -0.02 -7.43 15.07
CA LEU A 30 -0.08 -8.73 14.38
C LEU A 30 0.77 -9.84 15.01
N ARG A 31 1.63 -9.54 16.00
CA ARG A 31 2.40 -10.56 16.74
C ARG A 31 1.71 -11.02 18.01
N THR A 32 0.63 -10.37 18.41
CA THR A 32 -0.14 -10.78 19.58
C THR A 32 -0.85 -12.11 19.31
N GLU A 33 -1.02 -12.93 20.34
CA GLU A 33 -1.73 -14.21 20.25
C GLU A 33 -3.22 -14.02 19.87
N ASP A 34 -3.79 -12.85 20.20
CA ASP A 34 -5.16 -12.46 19.84
C ASP A 34 -5.30 -11.91 18.41
N SER A 35 -4.21 -11.91 17.63
CA SER A 35 -4.25 -11.43 16.26
C SER A 35 -5.08 -12.36 15.36
N PHE A 36 -5.79 -11.79 14.38
CA PHE A 36 -6.55 -12.57 13.41
C PHE A 36 -5.66 -13.51 12.56
N VAL A 37 -4.37 -13.22 12.49
CA VAL A 37 -3.37 -14.01 11.78
C VAL A 37 -2.79 -15.15 12.63
N ALA A 38 -3.19 -15.30 13.90
CA ALA A 38 -2.63 -16.31 14.79
C ALA A 38 -2.70 -17.73 14.19
N HIS A 39 -3.82 -18.05 13.54
CA HIS A 39 -4.11 -19.35 12.91
C HIS A 39 -3.38 -19.61 11.59
N PHE A 40 -2.70 -18.60 11.02
CA PHE A 40 -2.06 -18.73 9.70
C PHE A 40 -0.76 -19.53 9.82
N GLU A 41 -0.42 -20.25 8.76
CA GLU A 41 0.87 -20.90 8.63
C GLU A 41 2.00 -19.86 8.57
N GLN A 42 3.22 -20.28 8.91
CA GLN A 42 4.37 -19.39 8.91
C GLN A 42 4.67 -18.82 7.52
N SER A 43 4.40 -19.59 6.47
CA SER A 43 4.51 -19.18 5.06
C SER A 43 3.54 -18.03 4.74
N GLU A 44 2.28 -18.17 5.12
CA GLU A 44 1.22 -17.18 4.91
C GLU A 44 1.49 -15.90 5.70
N LYS A 45 1.94 -16.01 6.97
CA LYS A 45 2.35 -14.87 7.79
C LYS A 45 3.48 -14.07 7.13
N GLN A 46 4.46 -14.76 6.53
CA GLN A 46 5.56 -14.11 5.82
C GLN A 46 5.10 -13.43 4.53
N GLN A 47 4.23 -14.09 3.75
CA GLN A 47 3.65 -13.51 2.54
C GLN A 47 2.82 -12.26 2.85
N LEU A 48 1.93 -12.35 3.84
CA LEU A 48 1.10 -11.23 4.29
C LEU A 48 1.95 -10.07 4.81
N ARG A 49 2.96 -10.36 5.63
CA ARG A 49 3.91 -9.33 6.11
C ARG A 49 4.60 -8.62 4.95
N SER A 50 5.10 -9.37 3.97
CA SER A 50 5.76 -8.82 2.78
C SER A 50 4.80 -7.93 1.97
N LEU A 51 3.55 -8.39 1.80
CA LEU A 51 2.51 -7.64 1.10
C LEU A 51 2.17 -6.33 1.82
N ILE A 52 1.89 -6.38 3.13
CA ILE A 52 1.56 -5.21 3.95
C ILE A 52 2.69 -4.16 3.86
N ILE A 53 3.95 -4.59 4.02
CA ILE A 53 5.10 -3.67 3.94
C ILE A 53 5.16 -2.98 2.57
N LYS A 54 5.03 -3.74 1.47
CA LYS A 54 5.07 -3.20 0.11
C LYS A 54 3.91 -2.25 -0.19
N MET A 55 2.73 -2.52 0.37
CA MET A 55 1.54 -1.69 0.16
C MET A 55 1.61 -0.38 0.94
N VAL A 56 1.93 -0.43 2.24
CA VAL A 56 2.01 0.77 3.08
C VAL A 56 3.19 1.65 2.65
N LEU A 57 4.35 1.09 2.32
CA LEU A 57 5.47 1.91 1.82
C LEU A 57 5.18 2.58 0.48
N ALA A 58 4.21 2.10 -0.29
CA ALA A 58 3.79 2.70 -1.55
C ALA A 58 2.80 3.86 -1.37
N THR A 59 2.22 4.05 -0.18
CA THR A 59 1.36 5.21 0.12
C THR A 59 2.18 6.49 0.30
N ASP A 60 3.48 6.39 0.58
CA ASP A 60 4.41 7.53 0.60
C ASP A 60 4.33 8.34 -0.71
N MET A 61 4.03 9.64 -0.59
CA MET A 61 3.92 10.54 -1.74
C MET A 61 5.25 10.76 -2.48
N GLY A 62 6.39 10.54 -1.82
CA GLY A 62 7.71 10.51 -2.48
C GLY A 62 7.83 9.42 -3.55
N LYS A 63 7.01 8.36 -3.46
CA LYS A 63 6.97 7.25 -4.43
C LYS A 63 5.80 7.33 -5.41
N HIS A 64 5.00 8.39 -5.38
CA HIS A 64 3.82 8.55 -6.24
C HIS A 64 4.13 8.39 -7.73
N PHE A 65 5.08 9.18 -8.26
CA PHE A 65 5.44 9.11 -9.68
C PHE A 65 6.10 7.79 -10.08
N PRO A 66 7.07 7.24 -9.33
CA PRO A 66 7.59 5.90 -9.60
C PRO A 66 6.51 4.81 -9.75
N VAL A 67 5.48 4.82 -8.88
CA VAL A 67 4.35 3.88 -8.97
C VAL A 67 3.54 4.12 -10.24
N LEU A 68 3.22 5.38 -10.59
CA LEU A 68 2.50 5.69 -11.83
C LEU A 68 3.27 5.29 -13.08
N THR A 69 4.59 5.49 -13.12
CA THR A 69 5.43 5.03 -14.23
C THR A 69 5.39 3.51 -14.36
N ALA A 70 5.43 2.77 -13.24
CA ALA A 70 5.31 1.31 -13.27
C ALA A 70 3.93 0.85 -13.78
N VAL A 71 2.84 1.54 -13.40
CA VAL A 71 1.49 1.29 -13.93
C VAL A 71 1.46 1.52 -15.45
N GLN A 72 1.96 2.65 -15.93
CA GLN A 72 1.99 2.96 -17.36
C GLN A 72 2.80 1.93 -18.16
N ALA A 73 3.99 1.56 -17.67
CA ALA A 73 4.88 0.66 -18.40
C ALA A 73 4.44 -0.82 -18.35
N LYS A 74 3.75 -1.26 -17.29
CA LYS A 74 3.48 -2.69 -17.06
C LYS A 74 2.01 -3.09 -17.11
N LEU A 75 1.08 -2.14 -16.94
CA LEU A 75 -0.36 -2.43 -16.90
C LEU A 75 -1.11 -1.89 -18.11
N LEU A 76 -0.74 -0.71 -18.63
CA LEU A 76 -1.44 -0.12 -19.77
C LEU A 76 -1.26 -0.95 -21.06
N ASP A 77 -0.07 -1.50 -21.29
CA ASP A 77 0.24 -2.31 -22.47
C ASP A 77 -0.57 -3.63 -22.53
N HIS A 78 -1.07 -4.09 -21.38
CA HIS A 78 -1.88 -5.31 -21.26
C HIS A 78 -3.38 -5.02 -21.10
N TYR A 79 -3.82 -3.77 -21.29
CA TYR A 79 -5.21 -3.37 -21.11
C TYR A 79 -6.09 -3.81 -22.29
N ASP A 80 -6.65 -5.02 -22.19
CA ASP A 80 -7.71 -5.48 -23.08
C ASP A 80 -9.08 -5.07 -22.51
N ALA A 81 -9.69 -4.05 -23.11
CA ALA A 81 -10.98 -3.50 -22.72
C ALA A 81 -12.16 -4.48 -22.91
N SER A 82 -11.95 -5.59 -23.63
CA SER A 82 -12.99 -6.59 -23.91
C SER A 82 -13.27 -7.55 -22.75
N LYS A 83 -12.40 -7.62 -21.74
CA LYS A 83 -12.51 -8.56 -20.61
C LYS A 83 -13.12 -7.91 -19.36
N GLY A 84 -13.97 -8.66 -18.65
CA GLY A 84 -14.54 -8.26 -17.37
C GLY A 84 -13.49 -8.06 -16.27
N VAL A 85 -13.77 -7.19 -15.29
CA VAL A 85 -12.80 -6.70 -14.28
C VAL A 85 -12.09 -7.84 -13.51
N GLY A 86 -12.82 -8.84 -13.03
CA GLY A 86 -12.23 -9.96 -12.27
C GLY A 86 -11.30 -10.85 -13.13
N SER A 87 -11.75 -11.20 -14.34
CA SER A 87 -10.94 -12.00 -15.29
C SER A 87 -9.65 -11.30 -15.73
N ARG A 88 -9.57 -9.97 -15.60
CA ARG A 88 -8.36 -9.21 -15.92
C ARG A 88 -7.31 -9.31 -14.82
N TYR A 89 -7.70 -9.24 -13.54
CA TYR A 89 -6.76 -9.30 -12.43
C TYR A 89 -6.07 -10.67 -12.33
N ASP A 90 -6.84 -11.75 -12.51
CA ASP A 90 -6.30 -13.11 -12.48
C ASP A 90 -5.38 -13.42 -13.67
N ALA A 91 -5.54 -12.69 -14.78
CA ALA A 91 -4.67 -12.80 -15.95
C ALA A 91 -3.33 -12.04 -15.82
N LEU A 92 -3.18 -11.20 -14.79
CA LEU A 92 -1.96 -10.45 -14.54
C LEU A 92 -0.91 -11.32 -13.83
N THR A 93 0.36 -11.06 -14.13
CA THR A 93 1.47 -11.61 -13.36
C THR A 93 1.41 -11.13 -11.91
N SER A 94 2.01 -11.88 -10.98
CA SER A 94 2.04 -11.47 -9.57
C SER A 94 2.66 -10.08 -9.39
N GLU A 95 3.64 -9.69 -10.19
CA GLU A 95 4.21 -8.33 -10.13
C GLU A 95 3.18 -7.26 -10.52
N GLN A 96 2.48 -7.46 -11.63
CA GLN A 96 1.43 -6.56 -12.11
C GLN A 96 0.27 -6.46 -11.11
N GLN A 97 -0.11 -7.57 -10.48
CA GLN A 97 -1.10 -7.59 -9.40
C GLN A 97 -0.67 -6.70 -8.22
N HIS A 98 0.59 -6.78 -7.79
CA HIS A 98 1.10 -5.92 -6.72
C HIS A 98 1.06 -4.43 -7.11
N ILE A 99 1.46 -4.08 -8.32
CA ILE A 99 1.42 -2.68 -8.81
C ILE A 99 -0.03 -2.18 -8.84
N MET A 100 -0.97 -3.02 -9.29
CA MET A 100 -2.39 -2.68 -9.30
C MET A 100 -2.94 -2.46 -7.88
N LEU A 101 -2.58 -3.33 -6.93
CA LEU A 101 -2.97 -3.16 -5.52
C LEU A 101 -2.39 -1.87 -4.91
N GLN A 102 -1.14 -1.54 -5.21
CA GLN A 102 -0.51 -0.27 -4.80
C GLN A 102 -1.26 0.94 -5.36
N LEU A 103 -1.66 0.88 -6.64
CA LEU A 103 -2.47 1.93 -7.27
C LEU A 103 -3.83 2.08 -6.59
N PHE A 104 -4.53 0.98 -6.30
CA PHE A 104 -5.84 1.02 -5.65
C PHE A 104 -5.75 1.58 -4.23
N LEU A 105 -4.78 1.13 -3.43
CA LEU A 105 -4.60 1.63 -2.08
C LEU A 105 -4.28 3.13 -2.08
N LYS A 106 -3.41 3.58 -3.01
CA LYS A 106 -3.08 4.99 -3.16
C LYS A 106 -4.25 5.83 -3.67
N SER A 107 -5.08 5.28 -4.55
CA SER A 107 -6.31 5.93 -5.01
C SER A 107 -7.33 6.06 -3.88
N ALA A 108 -7.40 5.09 -2.97
CA ALA A 108 -8.26 5.18 -1.79
C ALA A 108 -7.79 6.28 -0.83
N ASP A 109 -6.47 6.40 -0.62
CA ASP A 109 -5.86 7.44 0.22
C ASP A 109 -6.12 8.86 -0.33
N LEU A 110 -6.01 9.03 -1.65
CA LEU A 110 -6.32 10.30 -2.34
C LEU A 110 -7.82 10.48 -2.63
N GLY A 111 -8.65 9.50 -2.29
CA GLY A 111 -10.06 9.43 -2.69
C GLY A 111 -10.92 10.56 -2.14
N HIS A 112 -10.48 11.21 -1.06
CA HIS A 112 -11.15 12.39 -0.51
C HIS A 112 -11.33 13.48 -1.59
N CYS A 113 -10.34 13.69 -2.46
CA CYS A 113 -10.40 14.68 -3.55
C CYS A 113 -11.50 14.41 -4.60
N GLY A 114 -12.07 13.20 -4.63
CA GLY A 114 -13.17 12.82 -5.52
C GLY A 114 -14.56 13.00 -4.91
N LEU A 115 -14.67 13.50 -3.67
CA LEU A 115 -15.95 13.64 -2.99
C LEU A 115 -16.78 14.83 -3.51
N PRO A 116 -18.12 14.80 -3.34
CA PRO A 116 -18.96 15.96 -3.65
C PRO A 116 -18.57 17.16 -2.80
N ILE A 117 -18.65 18.38 -3.36
CA ILE A 117 -18.29 19.65 -2.68
C ILE A 117 -18.92 19.83 -1.30
N ARG A 118 -20.12 19.26 -1.07
CA ARG A 118 -20.81 19.32 0.22
C ARG A 118 -20.04 18.57 1.31
N SER A 119 -19.46 17.42 0.99
CA SER A 119 -18.68 16.59 1.92
C SER A 119 -17.28 17.15 2.22
N HIS A 120 -16.88 18.22 1.55
CA HIS A 120 -15.63 18.95 1.83
C HIS A 120 -15.81 20.11 2.80
N LEU A 121 -17.06 20.49 3.09
CA LEU A 121 -17.41 21.65 3.92
C LEU A 121 -17.87 21.26 5.32
N GLU A 122 -18.11 19.96 5.56
CA GLU A 122 -18.39 19.36 6.88
C GLU A 122 -17.08 18.89 7.53
#